data_AF-A0A2W7MNB4-F1
#
_entry.id   AF-A0A2W7MNB4-F1
#
_cell.length_a   1.000
_cell.length_b   1.000
_cell.length_c   1.000
_cell.angle_alpha   90.00
_cell.angle_beta   90.00
_cell.angle_gamma   90.00
#
_symmetry.space_group_name_H-M   'P 1'
#
loop_
_entity.id
_entity.type
_entity.pdbx_description
1 polymer ?
#
loop_
_entity_poly.entity_id
_entity_poly.type
_entity_poly.pdbx_seq_one_letter_code
_entity_poly.pdbx_strand_id
1 'polypeptide(L)' 'GRTLWRRWSGYHRRSRVETKMNCMKLLGQKLMSRDFDRQTAELQVRIAILNRFTALGIPVTQPVG' A
#
# COMPACT_ATOMS: atom_id res chain seq x y z
N GLY A 1 11.17 -8.05 -26.42
CA GLY A 1 9.75 -8.35 -26.10
C GLY A 1 9.42 -8.10 -24.63
N ARG A 2 9.84 -8.99 -23.72
CA ARG A 2 9.41 -9.02 -22.31
C ARG A 2 9.91 -7.85 -21.44
N THR A 3 11.14 -7.39 -21.68
CA THR A 3 11.76 -6.25 -20.98
C THR A 3 11.11 -4.92 -21.36
N LEU A 4 10.78 -4.75 -22.65
CA LEU A 4 10.05 -3.57 -23.12
C LEU A 4 8.66 -3.51 -22.47
N TRP A 5 7.91 -4.61 -22.49
CA TRP A 5 6.59 -4.70 -21.86
C TRP A 5 6.61 -4.39 -20.35
N ARG A 6 7.58 -4.94 -19.59
CA ARG A 6 7.72 -4.64 -18.14
C ARG A 6 7.96 -3.15 -17.87
N ARG A 7 8.69 -2.46 -18.77
CA ARG A 7 8.97 -1.03 -18.64
C ARG A 7 7.72 -0.19 -18.93
N TRP A 8 6.98 -0.52 -19.99
CA TRP A 8 5.74 0.17 -20.39
C TRP A 8 4.59 -0.03 -19.39
N SER A 9 4.43 -1.23 -18.84
CA SER A 9 3.37 -1.52 -17.87
C SER A 9 3.64 -1.00 -16.45
N GLY A 10 4.76 -0.29 -16.21
CA GLY A 10 5.13 0.16 -14.88
C GLY A 10 5.31 -0.98 -13.88
N TYR A 11 5.73 -2.17 -14.35
CA TYR A 11 5.73 -3.42 -13.58
C TYR A 11 6.50 -3.30 -12.27
N HIS A 12 7.62 -2.57 -12.27
CA HIS A 12 8.42 -2.33 -11.07
C HIS A 12 7.66 -1.58 -9.98
N ARG A 13 6.85 -0.57 -10.37
CA ARG A 13 6.01 0.19 -9.43
C ARG A 13 4.88 -0.68 -8.90
N ARG A 14 4.24 -1.47 -9.78
CA ARG A 14 3.15 -2.39 -9.41
C ARG A 14 3.63 -3.47 -8.44
N SER A 15 4.75 -4.11 -8.76
CA SER A 15 5.38 -5.13 -7.92
C SER A 15 5.72 -4.58 -6.53
N ARG A 16 6.24 -3.35 -6.41
CA ARG A 16 6.50 -2.71 -5.11
C ARG A 16 5.24 -2.49 -4.28
N VAL A 17 4.14 -2.08 -4.91
CA VAL A 17 2.85 -1.92 -4.24
C VAL A 17 2.30 -3.27 -3.78
N GLU A 18 2.38 -4.30 -4.64
CA GLU A 18 1.92 -5.66 -4.33
C GLU A 18 2.71 -6.28 -3.17
N THR A 19 4.04 -6.15 -3.16
CA THR A 19 4.88 -6.62 -2.05
C THR A 19 4.49 -5.94 -0.74
N LYS A 20 4.21 -4.63 -0.77
CA LYS A 20 3.86 -3.91 0.46
C LYS A 20 2.42 -4.18 0.92
N MET A 21 1.50 -4.40 -0.03
CA MET A 21 0.15 -4.88 0.27
C MET A 21 0.18 -6.30 0.88
N ASN A 22 1.10 -7.15 0.43
CA ASN A 22 1.32 -8.46 1.04
C ASN A 22 1.79 -8.32 2.50
N CYS A 23 2.72 -7.41 2.81
CA CYS A 23 3.09 -7.11 4.19
C CYS A 23 1.88 -6.66 5.04
N MET A 24 0.99 -5.82 4.49
CA MET A 24 -0.23 -5.41 5.19
C MET A 24 -1.18 -6.59 5.47
N LYS A 25 -1.30 -7.55 4.53
CA LYS A 25 -2.08 -8.78 4.75
C LYS A 25 -1.46 -9.68 5.82
N LEU A 26 -0.13 -9.71 5.91
CA LEU A 26 0.62 -10.49 6.91
C LEU A 26 0.57 -9.92 8.33
N LEU A 27 0.25 -8.63 8.49
CA LEU A 27 0.01 -8.03 9.82
C LEU A 27 -1.21 -8.65 10.54
N GLY A 28 -1.91 -9.61 9.93
CA GLY A 28 -2.93 -10.44 10.57
C GLY A 28 -4.30 -9.78 10.56
N GLN A 29 -5.34 -10.59 10.32
CA GLN A 29 -6.74 -10.13 10.37
C GLN A 29 -7.23 -9.75 11.77
N LYS A 30 -6.43 -10.00 12.81
CA LYS A 30 -6.83 -9.87 14.21
C LYS A 30 -5.82 -9.03 14.98
N LEU A 31 -6.33 -8.09 15.78
CA LEU A 31 -5.55 -7.26 16.70
C LEU A 31 -4.87 -8.17 17.73
N MET A 32 -3.53 -8.15 17.77
CA MET A 32 -2.73 -9.07 18.61
C MET A 32 -2.63 -8.61 20.06
N SER A 33 -2.96 -7.34 20.35
CA SER A 33 -2.81 -6.76 21.69
C SER A 33 -4.03 -7.00 22.58
N ARG A 34 -3.78 -7.40 23.83
CA ARG A 34 -4.83 -7.63 24.84
C ARG A 34 -5.37 -6.32 25.44
N ASP A 35 -4.61 -5.23 25.36
CA ASP A 35 -4.97 -3.90 25.86
C ASP A 35 -5.63 -3.06 24.76
N PHE A 36 -6.77 -2.44 25.06
CA PHE A 36 -7.54 -1.65 24.09
C PHE A 36 -6.77 -0.43 23.52
N ASP A 37 -5.95 0.23 24.36
CA ASP A 37 -5.11 1.35 23.93
C ASP A 37 -4.09 0.91 22.87
N ARG A 38 -3.41 -0.22 23.12
CA ARG A 38 -2.45 -0.80 22.18
C ARG A 38 -3.11 -1.30 20.89
N GLN A 39 -4.34 -1.78 20.97
CA GLN A 39 -5.16 -2.10 19.79
C GLN A 39 -5.48 -0.86 18.96
N THR A 40 -5.81 0.25 19.62
CA THR A 40 -6.10 1.53 18.95
C THR A 40 -4.86 2.07 18.24
N ALA A 41 -3.70 2.02 18.88
CA ALA A 41 -2.43 2.42 18.28
C ALA A 41 -2.09 1.55 17.06
N GLU A 42 -2.26 0.23 17.15
CA GLU A 42 -2.03 -0.70 16.04
C GLU A 42 -2.94 -0.40 14.84
N LEU A 43 -4.23 -0.13 15.09
CA LEU A 43 -5.18 0.23 14.05
C LEU A 43 -4.83 1.57 13.39
N GLN A 44 -4.50 2.60 14.18
CA GLN A 44 -4.13 3.91 13.65
C GLN A 44 -2.89 3.85 12.76
N VAL A 45 -1.88 3.08 13.15
CA VAL A 45 -0.67 2.87 12.33
C VAL A 45 -1.02 2.18 11.01
N ARG A 46 -1.86 1.13 11.04
CA ARG A 46 -2.33 0.44 9.81
C ARG A 46 -3.09 1.39 8.88
N ILE A 47 -3.99 2.21 9.43
CA ILE A 47 -4.77 3.21 8.67
C ILE A 47 -3.84 4.25 8.04
N ALA A 48 -2.87 4.80 8.80
CA ALA A 48 -1.93 5.79 8.29
C ALA A 48 -1.09 5.23 7.12
N ILE A 49 -0.65 3.97 7.22
CA ILE A 49 0.08 3.28 6.16
C ILE A 49 -0.80 3.10 4.92
N LEU A 50 -2.03 2.61 5.09
CA LEU A 50 -2.99 2.42 3.98
C LEU A 50 -3.33 3.73 3.29
N ASN A 51 -3.64 4.78 4.04
CA ASN A 51 -3.96 6.10 3.49
C ASN A 51 -2.79 6.67 2.67
N ARG A 52 -1.54 6.46 3.12
CA ARG A 52 -0.36 6.84 2.36
C ARG A 52 -0.23 6.05 1.05
N PHE A 53 -0.58 4.75 1.04
CA PHE A 53 -0.63 3.98 -0.21
C PHE A 53 -1.71 4.46 -1.16
N THR A 54 -2.90 4.72 -0.64
CA THR A 54 -4.00 5.28 -1.42
C THR A 54 -3.58 6.61 -2.05
N ALA A 55 -3.00 7.53 -1.27
CA ALA A 55 -2.49 8.82 -1.78
C ALA A 55 -1.44 8.65 -2.89
N LEU A 56 -0.53 7.68 -2.77
CA LEU A 56 0.49 7.40 -3.79
C LEU A 56 -0.07 6.73 -5.05
N GLY A 57 -1.23 6.08 -4.94
CA GLY A 57 -1.92 5.39 -6.03
C GLY A 57 -2.89 6.28 -6.82
N ILE A 58 -3.31 7.42 -6.27
CA ILE A 58 -4.20 8.36 -6.96
C ILE A 58 -3.41 9.03 -8.10
N PRO A 59 -3.82 8.86 -9.37
CA PRO A 59 -3.20 9.58 -10.48
C PRO A 59 -3.51 11.07 -10.33
N VAL A 60 -2.47 11.90 -10.37
CA VAL A 60 -2.64 13.35 -10.44
C VAL A 60 -2.93 13.69 -11.90
N THR A 61 -4.20 13.93 -12.22
CA THR A 61 -4.59 14.40 -13.54
C THR A 61 -4.14 15.85 -13.68
N GLN A 62 -3.13 16.10 -14.52
CA GLN A 62 -2.73 17.45 -14.89
C GLN A 62 -3.44 17.85 -16.18
N PRO A 63 -4.04 19.06 -16.27
CA PRO A 63 -4.57 19.55 -17.52
C PRO A 63 -3.42 19.74 -18.50
N VAL A 64 -3.49 19.07 -19.65
CA VAL A 64 -2.60 19.33 -20.78
C VAL A 64 -3.15 20.57 -21.49
N GLY A 65 -2.42 21.67 -21.39
CA GLY A 65 -2.55 22.83 -22.27
C GLY A 65 -1.63 22.69 -23.48
#